data_AF-A0AAP0MAK4-F1
#
_entry.id   AF-A0AAP0MAK4-F1
#
_cell.length_a   1.000
_cell.length_b   1.000
_cell.length_c   1.000
_cell.angle_alpha   90.00
_cell.angle_beta   90.00
_cell.angle_gamma   90.00
#
_symmetry.space_group_name_H-M   'P 1'
#
loop_
_entity.id
_entity.type
_entity.pdbx_description
1 polymer ?
#
loop_
_entity_poly.entity_id
_entity_poly.type
_entity_poly.pdbx_seq_one_letter_code
_entity_poly.pdbx_strand_id
1 'polypeptide(L)'
;MDRLGGFLPVPYVQELAKKPMAVVPPIYMRPKGDTPTISNDTLNSKIPVINMQSLYSEESMDSELAKLDFACKKLGLFQYPGEVEGFGQASVISEEQKLD
;
A
#
# COMPACT_ATOMS: atom_id res chain seq x y z
N MET A 1 -16.78 -39.86 -9.31
CA MET A 1 -15.95 -39.54 -8.13
C MET A 1 -15.61 -38.07 -8.26
N ASP A 2 -16.52 -37.22 -7.80
CA ASP A 2 -16.38 -35.78 -7.97
C ASP A 2 -15.39 -35.29 -6.91
N ARG A 3 -14.34 -34.59 -7.35
CA ARG A 3 -13.31 -34.04 -6.48
C ARG A 3 -13.91 -32.91 -5.64
N LEU A 4 -14.55 -33.28 -4.55
CA LEU A 4 -15.07 -32.38 -3.54
C LEU A 4 -13.87 -31.80 -2.76
N GLY A 5 -13.43 -30.61 -3.18
CA GLY A 5 -12.35 -29.86 -2.54
C GLY A 5 -10.98 -30.01 -3.22
N GLY A 6 -10.83 -29.43 -4.41
CA GLY A 6 -9.53 -29.26 -5.04
C GLY A 6 -9.01 -27.84 -4.83
N PHE A 7 -7.80 -27.69 -4.26
CA PHE A 7 -7.06 -26.43 -4.33
C PHE A 7 -6.79 -26.12 -5.80
N LEU A 8 -7.47 -25.12 -6.37
CA LEU A 8 -7.08 -24.58 -7.66
C LEU A 8 -5.69 -23.94 -7.47
N PRO A 9 -4.68 -24.29 -8.27
CA PRO A 9 -3.37 -23.66 -8.17
C PRO A 9 -3.52 -22.16 -8.45
N VAL A 10 -3.20 -21.35 -7.45
CA VAL A 10 -3.22 -19.88 -7.60
C VAL A 10 -2.06 -19.50 -8.52
N PRO A 11 -2.33 -18.88 -9.67
CA PRO A 11 -1.27 -18.53 -10.60
C PRO A 11 -0.36 -17.45 -10.00
N TYR A 12 0.92 -17.51 -10.37
CA TYR A 12 1.90 -16.55 -9.87
C TYR A 12 1.69 -15.19 -10.53
N VAL A 13 1.23 -14.22 -9.73
CA VAL A 13 0.80 -12.91 -10.21
C VAL A 13 1.93 -12.16 -10.93
N GLN A 14 3.19 -12.31 -10.51
CA GLN A 14 4.29 -11.61 -11.18
C GLN A 14 4.54 -12.14 -12.60
N GLU A 15 4.34 -13.44 -12.87
CA GLU A 15 4.43 -14.00 -14.24
C GLU A 15 3.23 -13.58 -15.10
N LEU A 16 2.07 -13.34 -14.48
CA LEU A 16 0.90 -12.80 -15.18
C LEU A 16 1.13 -11.35 -15.61
N ALA A 17 1.75 -10.53 -14.75
CA ALA A 17 2.03 -9.12 -15.01
C ALA A 17 3.05 -8.89 -16.15
N LYS A 18 3.93 -9.85 -16.42
CA LYS A 18 4.91 -9.77 -17.52
C LYS A 18 4.30 -10.00 -18.90
N LYS A 19 3.09 -10.56 -18.98
CA LYS A 19 2.40 -10.82 -20.25
C LYS A 19 1.57 -9.60 -20.63
N PRO A 20 1.44 -9.26 -21.94
CA PRO A 20 0.51 -8.24 -22.37
C PRO A 20 -0.92 -8.70 -22.05
N MET A 21 -1.47 -8.19 -20.95
CA MET A 21 -2.76 -8.62 -20.41
C MET A 21 -3.84 -7.59 -20.81
N ALA A 22 -4.81 -8.02 -21.62
CA ALA A 22 -5.96 -7.18 -21.97
C ALA A 22 -7.07 -7.20 -20.91
N VAL A 23 -7.15 -8.26 -20.10
CA VAL A 23 -8.22 -8.47 -19.10
C VAL A 23 -7.65 -9.15 -17.85
N VAL A 24 -7.93 -8.56 -16.68
CA VAL A 24 -7.58 -9.13 -15.36
C VAL A 24 -8.40 -10.40 -15.12
N PRO A 25 -7.80 -11.53 -14.70
CA PRO A 25 -8.55 -12.75 -14.43
C PRO A 25 -9.65 -12.54 -13.36
N PRO A 26 -10.84 -13.18 -13.51
CA PRO A 26 -11.96 -13.02 -12.57
C PRO A 26 -11.62 -13.32 -11.10
N ILE A 27 -10.65 -14.20 -10.84
CA ILE A 27 -10.18 -14.54 -9.49
C ILE A 27 -9.52 -13.37 -8.74
N TYR A 28 -9.12 -12.31 -9.46
CA TYR A 28 -8.55 -11.08 -8.89
C TYR A 28 -9.54 -9.90 -8.96
N MET A 29 -10.72 -10.10 -9.55
CA MET A 29 -11.75 -9.07 -9.59
C MET A 29 -12.46 -8.97 -8.24
N ARG A 30 -12.41 -7.79 -7.63
CA ARG A 30 -13.13 -7.53 -6.39
C ARG A 30 -14.63 -7.31 -6.69
N PRO A 31 -15.56 -7.90 -5.92
CA PRO A 31 -16.98 -7.57 -6.01
C PRO A 31 -17.20 -6.06 -5.85
N LYS A 32 -18.12 -5.50 -6.65
CA LYS A 32 -18.37 -4.05 -6.74
C LYS A 32 -18.80 -3.40 -5.42
N GLY A 33 -19.22 -4.19 -4.42
CA GLY A 33 -19.62 -3.72 -3.09
C GLY A 33 -18.47 -3.59 -2.07
N ASP A 34 -17.32 -4.23 -2.32
CA ASP A 34 -16.18 -4.26 -1.39
C ASP A 34 -15.02 -3.36 -1.84
N THR A 35 -15.20 -2.62 -2.93
CA THR A 35 -14.21 -1.65 -3.39
C THR A 35 -14.13 -0.53 -2.37
N PRO A 36 -12.98 -0.37 -1.67
CA PRO A 36 -12.79 0.80 -0.82
C PRO A 36 -13.00 2.03 -1.70
N THR A 37 -13.93 2.91 -1.33
CA THR A 37 -14.06 4.19 -1.98
C THR A 37 -12.75 4.92 -1.75
N ILE A 38 -11.89 4.99 -2.78
CA ILE A 38 -10.69 5.79 -2.76
C ILE A 38 -11.19 7.25 -2.80
N SER A 39 -11.54 7.78 -1.63
CA SER A 39 -11.77 9.20 -1.48
C SER A 39 -10.42 9.87 -1.57
N ASN A 40 -10.27 10.81 -2.51
CA ASN A 40 -9.04 11.59 -2.65
C ASN A 40 -8.70 12.34 -1.35
N ASP A 41 -9.68 12.57 -0.47
CA ASP A 41 -9.49 13.17 0.85
C ASP A 41 -8.61 12.30 1.78
N THR A 42 -8.67 10.97 1.65
CA THR A 42 -7.83 10.03 2.41
C THR A 42 -6.40 9.96 1.86
N LEU A 43 -6.19 10.23 0.58
CA LEU A 43 -4.85 10.30 -0.03
C LEU A 43 -4.12 11.61 0.33
N ASN A 44 -4.88 12.66 0.65
CA ASN A 44 -4.36 13.96 1.07
C ASN A 44 -3.99 14.01 2.56
N SER A 45 -4.51 13.08 3.39
CA SER A 45 -4.04 12.93 4.76
C SER A 45 -2.65 12.32 4.76
N LYS A 46 -1.63 13.19 4.76
CA LYS A 46 -0.22 12.80 4.80
C LYS A 46 0.03 11.98 6.07
N ILE A 47 0.33 10.70 5.90
CA ILE A 47 0.74 9.82 6.99
C ILE A 47 1.93 10.46 7.72
N PRO A 48 1.88 10.61 9.06
CA PRO A 48 2.96 11.20 9.83
C PRO A 48 4.25 10.38 9.68
N VAL A 49 5.36 11.06 9.43
CA VAL A 49 6.71 10.47 9.48
C VAL A 49 7.28 10.79 10.85
N ILE A 50 7.69 9.77 11.60
CA ILE A 50 8.23 9.89 12.96
C ILE A 50 9.71 9.57 12.92
N ASN A 51 10.54 10.56 13.24
CA ASN A 51 11.98 10.33 13.34
C ASN A 51 12.33 9.82 14.73
N MET A 52 12.63 8.52 14.85
CA MET A 52 12.98 7.91 16.12
C MET A 52 14.25 8.52 16.74
N GLN A 53 15.21 9.01 15.95
CA GLN A 53 16.41 9.65 16.49
C GLN A 53 16.07 10.99 17.17
N SER A 54 15.12 11.71 16.60
CA SER A 54 14.64 12.99 17.12
C SER A 54 13.77 12.85 18.37
N LEU A 55 13.20 11.66 18.64
CA LEU A 55 12.51 11.36 19.91
C LEU A 55 13.47 11.32 21.10
N TYR A 56 14.74 11.00 20.88
CA TYR A 56 15.77 10.99 21.93
C TYR A 56 16.51 12.33 22.06
N SER A 57 16.22 13.31 21.21
CA SER A 57 16.90 14.60 21.16
C SER A 57 16.09 15.67 21.89
N GLU A 58 16.69 16.35 22.88
CA GLU A 58 16.00 17.30 23.76
C GLU A 58 15.32 18.46 23.00
N GLU A 59 15.96 18.97 21.94
CA GLU A 59 15.43 20.10 21.15
C GLU A 59 14.22 19.73 20.28
N SER A 60 14.06 18.45 19.92
CA SER A 60 13.00 17.99 19.00
C SER A 60 12.01 16.99 19.61
N MET A 61 12.25 16.52 20.84
CA MET A 61 11.48 15.46 21.51
C MET A 61 9.99 15.77 21.55
N ASP A 62 9.61 16.97 22.01
CA ASP A 62 8.20 17.35 22.16
C ASP A 62 7.46 17.35 20.81
N SER A 63 8.13 17.84 19.76
CA SER A 63 7.55 17.94 18.42
C SER A 63 7.33 16.56 17.77
N GLU A 64 8.26 15.62 17.96
CA GLU A 64 8.14 14.26 17.43
C GLU A 64 7.18 13.40 18.25
N LEU A 65 7.17 13.58 19.58
CA LEU A 65 6.24 12.89 20.46
C LEU A 65 4.79 13.29 20.16
N ALA A 66 4.54 14.58 19.89
CA ALA A 66 3.22 15.05 19.48
C ALA A 66 2.75 14.42 18.17
N LYS A 67 3.65 14.25 17.19
CA LYS A 67 3.34 13.55 15.94
C LYS A 67 3.03 12.08 16.19
N LEU A 68 3.78 11.41 17.07
CA LEU A 68 3.58 10.01 17.42
C LEU A 68 2.23 9.80 18.12
N ASP A 69 1.90 10.65 19.10
CA ASP A 69 0.62 10.61 19.81
C ASP A 69 -0.56 10.79 18.84
N PHE A 70 -0.45 11.77 17.94
CA PHE A 70 -1.45 12.00 16.89
C PHE A 70 -1.59 10.77 15.99
N ALA A 71 -0.47 10.21 15.50
CA ALA A 71 -0.49 9.05 14.63
C ALA A 71 -1.17 7.85 15.31
N CYS A 72 -0.80 7.53 16.54
CA CYS A 72 -1.36 6.41 17.29
C CYS A 72 -2.85 6.58 17.59
N LYS A 73 -3.30 7.79 17.97
CA LYS A 73 -4.69 8.04 18.34
C LYS A 73 -5.63 8.23 17.16
N LYS A 74 -5.16 8.82 16.06
CA LYS A 74 -6.01 9.23 14.94
C LYS A 74 -5.93 8.30 13.74
N LEU A 75 -4.75 7.75 13.48
CA LEU A 75 -4.50 6.97 12.25
C LEU A 75 -4.18 5.50 12.55
N GLY A 76 -3.56 5.21 13.70
CA GLY A 76 -3.04 3.88 14.03
C GLY A 76 -1.82 3.47 13.20
N LEU A 77 -1.26 4.41 12.41
CA LEU A 77 -0.15 4.14 11.49
C LEU A 77 0.71 5.40 11.30
N PHE A 78 2.01 5.18 11.11
CA PHE A 78 3.03 6.20 10.84
C PHE A 78 4.18 5.57 10.03
N GLN A 79 5.02 6.40 9.44
CA GLN A 79 6.22 6.00 8.71
C GLN A 79 7.49 6.31 9.52
N TYR A 80 8.53 5.51 9.33
CA TYR A 80 9.87 5.80 9.84
C TYR A 80 10.74 6.35 8.69
N PRO A 81 11.48 7.46 8.86
CA PRO A 81 12.29 8.04 7.80
C PRO A 81 13.47 7.12 7.44
N GLY A 82 13.65 6.87 6.14
CA GLY A 82 14.84 6.20 5.61
C GLY A 82 14.81 4.67 5.61
N GLU A 83 13.84 4.03 6.27
CA GLU A 83 13.66 2.58 6.20
C GLU A 83 12.51 2.25 5.24
N VAL A 84 12.81 2.34 3.94
CA VAL A 84 11.97 1.72 2.91
C VAL A 84 12.31 0.23 2.80
N GLU A 85 12.09 -0.52 3.87
CA GLU A 85 11.97 -1.97 3.76
C GLU A 85 10.55 -2.32 3.33
N GLY A 86 10.34 -2.27 2.02
CA GLY A 86 9.32 -3.08 1.36
C GLY A 86 7.87 -2.87 1.79
N PHE A 87 7.33 -1.66 1.61
CA PHE A 87 5.92 -1.52 1.27
C PHE A 87 5.83 -0.72 -0.01
N GLY A 88 5.26 -1.32 -1.05
CA GLY A 88 5.16 -0.76 -2.39
C GLY A 88 4.61 0.65 -2.39
N GLN A 89 5.50 1.63 -2.33
CA GLN A 89 5.25 2.97 -2.81
C GLN A 89 5.03 2.82 -4.31
N ALA A 90 3.83 3.17 -4.76
CA ALA A 90 3.49 3.22 -6.16
C ALA A 90 4.41 4.23 -6.86
N SER A 91 5.48 3.72 -7.45
CA SER A 91 5.94 4.18 -8.75
C SER A 91 5.69 3.02 -9.70
N VAL A 92 4.41 2.82 -10.05
CA VAL A 92 4.11 2.27 -11.37
C VAL A 92 4.59 3.36 -12.31
N ILE A 93 5.83 3.24 -12.76
CA ILE A 93 6.40 4.09 -13.80
C ILE A 93 5.55 3.77 -15.03
N SER A 94 4.57 4.64 -15.32
CA SER A 94 3.86 4.64 -16.60
C SER A 94 4.82 5.21 -17.63
N GLU A 95 5.87 4.46 -17.97
CA GLU A 95 6.65 4.74 -19.15
C GLU A 95 6.04 3.95 -20.32
N GLU A 96 5.46 4.72 -21.23
CA GLU A 96 5.17 4.40 -22.63
C GLU A 96 3.98 3.48 -22.93
N GLN A 97 2.77 4.06 -22.84
CA GLN A 97 1.76 3.76 -23.86
C GLN A 97 2.08 4.57 -25.13
N LYS A 98 2.99 4.05 -25.96
CA LYS A 98 3.12 4.53 -27.34
C LYS A 98 1.91 4.03 -28.13
N LEU A 99 1.09 4.97 -28.56
CA LEU A 99 0.02 4.74 -29.53
C LEU A 99 0.65 4.72 -30.92
N ASP A 100 0.57 3.58 -31.60
CA ASP A 100 0.59 3.50 -33.06
C ASP A 100 -0.77 3.00 -33.53
#